data_AF-A0A8S8ZPI6-F1
#
_entry.id   AF-A0A8S8ZPI6-F1
#
_cell.length_a   1.000
_cell.length_b   1.000
_cell.length_c   1.000
_cell.angle_alpha   90.00
_cell.angle_beta   90.00
_cell.angle_gamma   90.00
#
_symmetry.space_group_name_H-M   'P 1'
#
loop_
_entity.id
_entity.type
_entity.pdbx_description
1 polymer ?
#
loop_
_entity_poly.entity_id
_entity_poly.type
_entity_poly.pdbx_seq_one_letter_code
_entity_poly.pdbx_strand_id
1 'polypeptide(L)'
;MEGGLKRKDTTKGPPLRILSLDGGGVRGYSMFLIIQELMHRTFVEIEGRAPRRSEIPKPCDHFDLIVGTGTGGLIAIMLGRLRLDLETCKELYVRLTRKVFETDKTIAGIPYRSTVFKATKLEEAIQDCVREHTINEREGNDGAVQDTFSPLSAVSRSSAASSYPRRHSSNASVVSFSARSPSAQSIRPTFNSRWGNPHARLYDERENRTKTQVSQGVLD
;
A
#
# COMPACT_ATOMS: atom_id res chain seq x y z
N MET A 1 -39.57 -4.83 -16.36
CA MET A 1 -39.59 -3.36 -16.16
C MET A 1 -38.37 -3.02 -15.32
N GLU A 2 -37.32 -2.47 -15.93
CA GLU A 2 -36.10 -2.13 -15.20
C GLU A 2 -35.65 -0.74 -15.65
N GLY A 3 -36.26 0.28 -15.05
CA GLY A 3 -35.91 1.68 -15.25
C GLY A 3 -34.87 2.09 -14.21
N GLY A 4 -33.61 1.77 -14.46
CA GLY A 4 -32.51 2.33 -13.67
C GLY A 4 -32.44 3.84 -13.84
N LEU A 5 -32.41 4.58 -12.73
CA LEU A 5 -32.27 6.05 -12.73
C LEU A 5 -30.95 6.46 -13.40
N LYS A 6 -30.98 6.76 -14.71
CA LYS A 6 -29.89 7.45 -15.40
C LYS A 6 -30.14 8.95 -15.34
N ARG A 7 -29.27 9.68 -14.63
CA ARG A 7 -29.22 11.15 -14.70
C ARG A 7 -28.88 11.56 -16.14
N LYS A 8 -29.59 12.57 -16.66
CA LYS A 8 -29.47 13.06 -18.06
C LYS A 8 -28.06 13.58 -18.41
N ASP A 9 -27.21 13.80 -17.41
CA ASP A 9 -25.98 14.57 -17.53
C ASP A 9 -24.71 13.69 -17.50
N THR A 10 -24.85 12.37 -17.33
CA THR A 10 -23.68 11.46 -17.35
C THR A 10 -23.30 11.13 -18.79
N THR A 11 -22.42 11.97 -19.34
CA THR A 11 -21.85 11.88 -20.68
C THR A 11 -20.96 10.64 -20.84
N LYS A 12 -21.39 9.69 -21.68
CA LYS A 12 -20.61 8.57 -22.26
C LYS A 12 -19.70 7.76 -21.30
N GLY A 13 -20.12 6.54 -20.96
CA GLY A 13 -19.30 5.56 -20.22
C GLY A 13 -20.07 4.90 -19.06
N PRO A 14 -19.46 3.94 -18.35
CA PRO A 14 -20.01 3.46 -17.08
C PRO A 14 -20.06 4.59 -16.04
N PRO A 15 -21.02 4.57 -15.09
CA PRO A 15 -21.08 5.57 -14.02
C PRO A 15 -19.81 5.58 -13.17
N LEU A 16 -19.37 6.77 -12.75
CA LEU A 16 -18.23 6.93 -11.85
C LEU A 16 -18.59 6.42 -10.44
N ARG A 17 -17.74 5.54 -9.88
CA ARG A 17 -17.90 4.96 -8.54
C ARG A 17 -16.89 5.57 -7.59
N ILE A 18 -17.38 6.33 -6.61
CA ILE A 18 -16.55 7.04 -5.63
C ILE A 18 -16.81 6.47 -4.23
N LEU A 19 -15.74 6.12 -3.51
CA LEU A 19 -15.77 5.78 -2.10
C LEU A 19 -15.21 6.96 -1.29
N SER A 20 -16.01 7.52 -0.38
CA SER A 20 -15.60 8.59 0.52
C SER A 20 -15.56 8.10 1.96
N LEU A 21 -14.45 8.34 2.65
CA LEU A 21 -14.15 7.81 3.97
C LEU A 21 -13.90 8.95 4.96
N ASP A 22 -14.72 9.04 5.99
CA ASP A 22 -14.63 10.12 6.98
C ASP A 22 -13.59 9.83 8.08
N GLY A 23 -13.24 10.88 8.83
CA GLY A 23 -12.43 10.79 10.03
C GLY A 23 -13.21 10.18 11.20
N GLY A 24 -12.65 9.16 11.84
CA GLY A 24 -13.32 8.42 12.92
C GLY A 24 -12.42 8.06 14.11
N GLY A 25 -11.11 8.33 14.04
CA GLY A 25 -10.17 7.88 15.07
C GLY A 25 -10.18 6.36 15.20
N VAL A 26 -10.08 5.83 16.41
CA VAL A 26 -10.15 4.37 16.66
C VAL A 26 -11.44 3.71 16.13
N ARG A 27 -12.54 4.46 16.03
CA ARG A 27 -13.84 3.97 15.52
C ARG A 27 -13.78 3.67 14.01
N GLY A 28 -12.76 4.14 13.30
CA GLY A 28 -12.59 3.89 11.87
C GLY A 28 -12.49 2.40 11.50
N TYR A 29 -12.26 1.50 12.47
CA TYR A 29 -12.31 0.05 12.23
C TYR A 29 -13.69 -0.40 11.70
N SER A 30 -14.78 0.26 12.10
CA SER A 30 -16.11 -0.06 11.61
C SER A 30 -16.25 0.14 10.09
N MET A 31 -15.52 1.10 9.50
CA MET A 31 -15.51 1.31 8.06
C MET A 31 -15.00 0.08 7.31
N PHE A 32 -14.01 -0.63 7.84
CA PHE A 32 -13.55 -1.88 7.21
C PHE A 32 -14.62 -2.96 7.23
N LEU A 33 -15.40 -3.07 8.29
CA LEU A 33 -16.49 -4.04 8.39
C LEU A 33 -17.60 -3.72 7.38
N ILE A 34 -17.96 -2.45 7.26
CA ILE A 34 -18.95 -1.98 6.29
C ILE A 34 -18.47 -2.22 4.86
N ILE A 35 -17.21 -1.87 4.55
CA ILE A 35 -16.63 -2.07 3.23
C ILE A 35 -16.49 -3.57 2.92
N GLN A 36 -16.16 -4.41 3.90
CA GLN A 36 -16.09 -5.85 3.70
C GLN A 36 -17.45 -6.45 3.36
N GLU A 37 -18.49 -6.06 4.07
CA GLU A 37 -19.84 -6.49 3.76
C GLU A 37 -20.27 -6.00 2.36
N LEU A 38 -19.92 -4.76 2.01
CA LEU A 38 -20.19 -4.21 0.69
C LEU A 38 -19.49 -5.02 -0.42
N MET A 39 -18.19 -5.27 -0.30
CA MET A 39 -17.43 -6.05 -1.28
C MET A 39 -17.88 -7.51 -1.35
N HIS A 40 -18.29 -8.09 -0.21
CA HIS A 40 -18.89 -9.41 -0.18
C HIS A 40 -20.19 -9.44 -1.00
N ARG A 41 -21.11 -8.50 -0.78
CA ARG A 41 -22.36 -8.41 -1.55
C ARG A 41 -22.11 -8.18 -3.04
N THR A 42 -21.18 -7.29 -3.37
CA THR A 42 -20.77 -7.05 -4.76
C THR A 42 -20.29 -8.34 -5.43
N PHE A 43 -19.48 -9.16 -4.75
CA PHE A 43 -19.09 -10.46 -5.28
C PHE A 43 -20.29 -11.38 -5.49
N VAL A 44 -21.18 -11.49 -4.50
CA VAL A 44 -22.38 -12.34 -4.61
C VAL A 44 -23.27 -11.91 -5.79
N GLU A 45 -23.43 -10.61 -6.01
CA GLU A 45 -24.20 -10.07 -7.14
C GLU A 45 -23.56 -10.40 -8.50
N ILE A 46 -22.23 -10.38 -8.59
CA ILE A 46 -21.49 -10.65 -9.83
C ILE A 46 -21.42 -12.16 -10.12
N GLU A 47 -21.12 -12.97 -9.10
CA GLU A 47 -20.77 -14.39 -9.25
C GLU A 47 -21.92 -15.35 -8.89
N GLY A 48 -23.00 -14.86 -8.28
CA GLY A 48 -24.16 -15.65 -7.89
C GLY A 48 -23.92 -16.63 -6.73
N ARG A 49 -22.81 -16.48 -5.99
CA ARG A 49 -22.44 -17.36 -4.86
C ARG A 49 -21.67 -16.60 -3.79
N ALA A 50 -21.56 -17.18 -2.59
CA ALA A 50 -20.71 -16.64 -1.54
C ALA A 50 -19.21 -16.70 -1.93
N PRO A 51 -18.43 -15.63 -1.70
CA PRO A 51 -16.98 -15.64 -1.87
C PRO A 51 -16.28 -16.43 -0.77
N ARG A 52 -15.14 -17.05 -1.11
CA ARG A 52 -14.11 -17.37 -0.11
C ARG A 52 -13.41 -16.09 0.32
N ARG A 53 -12.73 -16.10 1.47
CA ARG A 53 -12.01 -14.92 2.00
C ARG A 53 -11.00 -14.32 1.00
N SER A 54 -10.34 -15.16 0.20
CA SER A 54 -9.38 -14.74 -0.83
C SER A 54 -10.03 -14.21 -2.12
N GLU A 55 -11.34 -14.40 -2.29
CA GLU A 55 -12.09 -13.99 -3.47
C GLU A 55 -12.84 -12.66 -3.25
N ILE A 56 -12.84 -12.15 -2.02
CA ILE A 56 -13.43 -10.84 -1.73
C ILE A 56 -12.67 -9.80 -2.57
N PRO A 57 -13.37 -9.07 -3.45
CA PRO A 57 -12.72 -8.13 -4.35
C PRO A 57 -12.11 -6.98 -3.56
N LYS A 58 -11.00 -6.44 -4.05
CA LYS A 58 -10.40 -5.26 -3.45
C LYS A 58 -11.23 -4.02 -3.82
N PRO A 59 -11.40 -3.07 -2.90
CA PRO A 59 -12.08 -1.81 -3.22
C PRO A 59 -11.45 -1.06 -4.39
N CYS A 60 -10.12 -1.13 -4.57
CA CYS A 60 -9.46 -0.49 -5.71
C CYS A 60 -9.92 -1.03 -7.08
N ASP A 61 -10.41 -2.26 -7.16
CA ASP A 61 -10.83 -2.83 -8.43
C ASP A 61 -12.28 -2.40 -8.80
N HIS A 62 -13.00 -1.79 -7.84
CA HIS A 62 -14.43 -1.46 -7.95
C HIS A 62 -14.72 0.03 -7.83
N PHE A 63 -13.82 0.82 -7.22
CA PHE A 63 -13.97 2.27 -7.11
C PHE A 63 -12.93 2.96 -7.99
N ASP A 64 -13.38 3.96 -8.74
CA ASP A 64 -12.52 4.78 -9.62
C ASP A 64 -11.73 5.81 -8.80
N LEU A 65 -12.32 6.23 -7.68
CA LEU A 65 -11.75 7.19 -6.74
C LEU A 65 -12.07 6.78 -5.31
N ILE A 66 -11.04 6.72 -4.47
CA ILE A 66 -11.16 6.56 -3.02
C ILE A 66 -10.61 7.83 -2.37
N VAL A 67 -11.46 8.54 -1.63
CA VAL A 67 -11.09 9.77 -0.91
C VAL A 67 -11.28 9.60 0.59
N GLY A 68 -10.49 10.30 1.39
CA GLY A 68 -10.78 10.37 2.81
C GLY A 68 -10.14 11.52 3.58
N THR A 69 -10.73 11.81 4.74
CA THR A 69 -10.32 12.85 5.69
C THR A 69 -9.74 12.23 6.96
N GLY A 70 -8.68 12.81 7.53
CA GLY A 70 -8.09 12.33 8.79
C GLY A 70 -7.75 10.83 8.76
N THR A 71 -8.32 10.03 9.66
CA THR A 71 -8.13 8.56 9.64
C THR A 71 -8.74 7.88 8.40
N GLY A 72 -9.80 8.45 7.81
CA GLY A 72 -10.35 7.98 6.54
C GLY A 72 -9.35 8.14 5.39
N GLY A 73 -8.49 9.15 5.44
CA GLY A 73 -7.38 9.33 4.49
C GLY A 73 -6.34 8.21 4.57
N LEU A 74 -5.99 7.77 5.78
CA LEU A 74 -5.13 6.60 5.99
C LEU A 74 -5.75 5.33 5.40
N ILE A 75 -7.06 5.14 5.60
CA ILE A 75 -7.79 4.00 5.01
C ILE A 75 -7.81 4.10 3.48
N ALA A 76 -8.02 5.30 2.94
CA ALA A 76 -7.99 5.55 1.50
C ALA A 76 -6.63 5.18 0.87
N ILE A 77 -5.52 5.50 1.54
CA ILE A 77 -4.16 5.11 1.11
C ILE A 77 -4.02 3.58 1.09
N MET A 78 -4.43 2.89 2.15
CA MET A 78 -4.28 1.42 2.22
C MET A 78 -5.12 0.70 1.15
N LEU A 79 -6.38 1.09 0.98
CA LEU A 79 -7.30 0.44 0.04
C LEU A 79 -7.04 0.83 -1.42
N GLY A 80 -6.69 2.09 -1.67
CA GLY A 80 -6.51 2.63 -3.02
C GLY A 80 -5.06 2.57 -3.49
N ARG A 81 -4.19 3.39 -2.89
CA ARG A 81 -2.79 3.53 -3.33
C ARG A 81 -1.98 2.24 -3.15
N LEU A 82 -2.06 1.62 -1.98
CA LEU A 82 -1.33 0.39 -1.67
C LEU A 82 -2.06 -0.87 -2.16
N ARG A 83 -3.34 -0.76 -2.53
CA ARG A 83 -4.18 -1.86 -3.05
C ARG A 83 -4.19 -3.08 -2.13
N LEU A 84 -4.24 -2.84 -0.83
CA LEU A 84 -4.26 -3.90 0.16
C LEU A 84 -5.64 -4.55 0.23
N ASP A 85 -5.67 -5.84 0.56
CA ASP A 85 -6.93 -6.49 0.92
C ASP A 85 -7.41 -6.00 2.29
N LEU A 86 -8.70 -6.21 2.56
CA LEU A 86 -9.35 -5.68 3.76
C LEU A 86 -8.82 -6.30 5.05
N GLU A 87 -8.31 -7.53 5.02
CA GLU A 87 -7.79 -8.19 6.22
C GLU A 87 -6.45 -7.60 6.62
N THR A 88 -5.54 -7.44 5.65
CA THR A 88 -4.28 -6.73 5.83
C THR A 88 -4.53 -5.30 6.34
N CYS A 89 -5.51 -4.59 5.77
CA CYS A 89 -5.86 -3.24 6.23
C CYS A 89 -6.32 -3.20 7.70
N LYS A 90 -7.14 -4.16 8.14
CA LYS A 90 -7.61 -4.23 9.54
C LYS A 90 -6.45 -4.44 10.51
N GLU A 91 -5.55 -5.37 10.20
CA GLU A 91 -4.38 -5.67 11.01
C GLU A 91 -3.46 -4.45 11.14
N LEU A 92 -3.18 -3.80 10.01
CA LEU A 92 -2.41 -2.56 9.96
C LEU A 92 -3.08 -1.45 10.77
N TYR A 93 -4.40 -1.28 10.66
CA TYR A 93 -5.13 -0.25 11.40
C TYR A 93 -5.08 -0.46 12.91
N VAL A 94 -5.21 -1.70 13.39
CA VAL A 94 -5.07 -2.03 14.81
C VAL A 94 -3.64 -1.74 15.30
N ARG A 95 -2.62 -2.09 14.51
CA ARG A 95 -1.21 -1.79 14.84
C ARG A 95 -0.96 -0.28 14.89
N LEU A 96 -1.46 0.46 13.91
CA LEU A 96 -1.33 1.91 13.80
C LEU A 96 -2.02 2.63 14.95
N THR A 97 -3.28 2.29 15.21
CA THR A 97 -4.04 2.89 16.30
C THR A 97 -3.40 2.61 17.66
N ARG A 98 -2.87 1.41 17.92
CA ARG A 98 -2.10 1.15 19.15
C ARG A 98 -0.86 2.04 19.23
N LYS A 99 -0.02 2.08 18.20
CA LYS A 99 1.22 2.90 18.21
C LYS A 99 0.93 4.39 18.40
N VAL A 100 -0.15 4.90 17.82
CA VAL A 100 -0.53 6.33 17.85
C VAL A 100 -1.27 6.72 19.14
N PHE A 101 -2.12 5.84 19.67
CA PHE A 101 -2.93 6.10 20.86
C PHE A 101 -2.37 5.46 22.15
N GLU A 102 -1.23 4.77 22.10
CA GLU A 102 -0.48 4.36 23.30
C GLU A 102 -0.04 5.61 24.07
N THR A 103 -0.76 5.87 25.15
CA THR A 103 -0.50 6.92 26.13
C THR A 103 0.90 6.73 26.71
N ASP A 104 1.76 7.74 26.59
CA ASP A 104 3.05 7.73 27.27
C ASP A 104 2.81 7.70 28.79
N LYS A 105 2.97 6.49 29.35
CA LYS A 105 3.29 6.17 30.74
C LYS A 105 2.41 6.82 31.81
N THR A 106 1.47 6.03 32.32
CA THR A 106 0.87 6.20 33.65
C THR A 106 1.98 6.28 34.71
N ILE A 107 2.07 7.37 35.47
CA ILE A 107 2.81 7.40 36.73
C ILE A 107 1.78 7.28 37.84
N ALA A 108 1.93 6.27 38.70
CA ALA A 108 1.06 6.03 39.86
C ALA A 108 -0.46 5.88 39.53
N GLY A 109 -0.82 5.27 38.40
CA GLY A 109 -2.22 4.95 38.06
C GLY A 109 -3.08 6.12 37.59
N ILE A 110 -2.53 7.34 37.51
CA ILE A 110 -3.24 8.53 37.06
C ILE A 110 -2.73 8.93 35.66
N PRO A 111 -3.60 8.96 34.63
CA PRO A 111 -3.21 9.45 33.31
C PRO A 111 -2.98 10.97 33.37
N TYR A 112 -1.71 11.40 33.27
CA TYR A 112 -1.36 12.81 33.51
C TYR A 112 -1.49 13.74 32.28
N ARG A 113 -1.70 13.23 31.06
CA ARG A 113 -1.90 14.09 29.86
C ARG A 113 -2.83 13.47 28.83
N SER A 114 -3.57 14.35 28.14
CA SER A 114 -4.31 14.05 26.91
C SER A 114 -3.43 13.26 25.95
N THR A 115 -3.99 12.25 25.27
CA THR A 115 -3.34 11.47 24.21
C THR A 115 -2.73 12.41 23.17
N VAL A 116 -1.45 12.76 23.33
CA VAL A 116 -0.77 13.62 22.37
C VAL A 116 -0.58 12.76 21.14
N PHE A 117 -1.40 13.02 20.12
CA PHE A 117 -1.21 12.46 18.79
C PHE A 117 0.19 12.88 18.33
N LYS A 118 1.16 12.00 18.51
CA LYS A 118 2.52 12.23 18.04
C LYS A 118 2.47 12.03 16.53
N ALA A 119 2.37 13.13 15.79
CA ALA A 119 2.41 13.13 14.34
C ALA A 119 3.60 12.31 13.81
N THR A 120 4.74 12.36 14.50
CA THR A 120 5.93 11.55 14.21
C THR A 120 5.69 10.04 14.33
N LYS A 121 4.97 9.57 15.37
CA LYS A 121 4.63 8.13 15.51
C LYS A 121 3.71 7.67 14.39
N LEU A 122 2.77 8.51 13.98
CA LEU A 122 1.90 8.19 12.84
C LEU A 122 2.70 8.17 11.53
N GLU A 123 3.54 9.17 11.31
CA GLU A 123 4.38 9.27 10.12
C GLU A 123 5.30 8.06 9.97
N GLU A 124 6.04 7.69 11.01
CA GLU A 124 6.87 6.49 11.03
C GLU A 124 6.07 5.24 10.68
N ALA A 125 4.87 5.12 11.26
CA ALA A 125 4.07 3.93 11.06
C ALA A 125 3.44 3.86 9.65
N ILE A 126 3.16 5.02 9.04
CA ILE A 126 2.81 5.11 7.62
C ILE A 126 4.02 4.74 6.76
N GLN A 127 5.21 5.28 7.03
CA GLN A 127 6.45 4.95 6.31
C GLN A 127 6.77 3.46 6.39
N ASP A 128 6.62 2.84 7.57
CA ASP A 128 6.78 1.40 7.77
C ASP A 128 5.78 0.61 6.91
N CYS A 129 4.51 1.02 6.90
CA CYS A 129 3.46 0.40 6.09
C CYS A 129 3.78 0.51 4.59
N VAL A 130 4.16 1.69 4.11
CA VAL A 130 4.52 1.91 2.70
C VAL A 130 5.74 1.06 2.36
N ARG A 131 6.77 1.05 3.20
CA ARG A 131 7.98 0.23 3.01
C ARG A 131 7.67 -1.27 2.95
N GLU A 132 6.77 -1.77 3.78
CA GLU A 132 6.36 -3.19 3.76
C GLU A 132 5.60 -3.58 2.48
N HIS A 133 4.94 -2.62 1.82
CA HIS A 133 4.00 -2.89 0.72
C HIS A 133 4.40 -2.23 -0.62
N THR A 134 5.63 -1.74 -0.75
CA THR A 134 6.19 -1.16 -1.98
C THR A 134 7.54 -1.82 -2.32
N ILE A 135 7.60 -3.15 -2.24
CA ILE A 135 8.87 -3.88 -2.43
C ILE A 135 9.30 -3.82 -3.89
N ASN A 136 8.36 -4.06 -4.80
CA ASN A 136 8.59 -4.12 -6.23
C ASN A 136 7.88 -2.97 -6.98
N GLU A 137 8.29 -2.68 -8.22
CA GLU A 137 7.65 -1.64 -9.05
C GLU A 137 6.13 -1.88 -9.22
N ARG A 138 5.72 -3.13 -9.39
CA ARG A 138 4.29 -3.53 -9.47
C ARG A 138 3.49 -3.16 -8.21
N GLU A 139 4.17 -3.06 -7.08
CA GLU A 139 3.62 -2.73 -5.77
C GLU A 139 3.73 -1.22 -5.46
N GLY A 140 4.26 -0.41 -6.40
CA GLY A 140 4.41 1.03 -6.23
C GLY A 140 5.78 1.45 -5.72
N ASN A 141 6.81 0.62 -5.89
CA ASN A 141 8.19 1.07 -5.72
C ASN A 141 8.59 1.95 -6.92
N ASP A 142 8.29 3.24 -6.85
CA ASP A 142 8.47 4.17 -7.98
C ASP A 142 9.95 4.61 -8.19
N GLY A 143 10.91 3.90 -7.56
CA GLY A 143 12.34 4.09 -7.83
C GLY A 143 12.92 5.43 -7.41
N ALA A 144 12.28 6.18 -6.51
CA ALA A 144 12.85 7.42 -6.00
C ALA A 144 14.25 7.14 -5.42
N VAL A 145 15.24 7.86 -5.96
CA VAL A 145 16.65 7.75 -5.57
C VAL A 145 16.72 7.93 -4.06
N GLN A 146 17.27 6.96 -3.35
CA GLN A 146 17.70 7.21 -1.97
C GLN A 146 18.74 8.33 -2.07
N ASP A 147 18.46 9.51 -1.51
CA ASP A 147 19.50 10.50 -1.19
C ASP A 147 20.41 9.89 -0.11
N THR A 148 21.20 8.89 -0.51
CA THR A 148 22.31 8.35 0.24
C THR A 148 23.52 9.22 -0.05
N PHE A 149 23.47 10.48 0.40
CA PHE A 149 24.70 11.20 0.68
C PHE A 149 25.33 10.60 1.94
N SER A 150 25.92 9.42 1.78
CA SER A 150 26.96 8.91 2.69
C SER A 150 28.31 9.25 2.05
N PRO A 151 29.05 10.26 2.53
CA PRO A 151 30.29 10.73 1.90
C PRO A 151 31.49 9.84 2.30
N LEU A 152 31.34 8.52 2.28
CA LEU A 152 32.40 7.58 2.66
C LEU A 152 32.36 6.29 1.84
N SER A 153 32.57 6.41 0.52
CA SER A 153 33.05 5.31 -0.31
C SER A 153 33.67 5.80 -1.62
N ALA A 154 34.58 6.78 -1.51
CA ALA A 154 35.46 7.13 -2.61
C ALA A 154 36.64 6.14 -2.68
N VAL A 155 36.48 4.99 -3.36
CA VAL A 155 37.59 4.29 -4.04
C VAL A 155 37.06 3.49 -5.23
N SER A 156 37.30 4.04 -6.43
CA SER A 156 37.75 3.39 -7.69
C SER A 156 37.00 2.13 -8.18
N ARG A 157 36.58 2.01 -9.45
CA ARG A 157 37.38 2.17 -10.67
C ARG A 157 36.48 2.31 -11.90
N SER A 158 36.89 3.19 -12.80
CA SER A 158 36.44 3.33 -14.17
C SER A 158 37.07 2.26 -15.08
N SER A 159 36.30 1.76 -16.05
CA SER A 159 36.82 1.31 -17.36
C SER A 159 35.70 1.26 -18.39
N ALA A 160 35.96 1.88 -19.54
CA ALA A 160 35.06 2.12 -20.65
C ALA A 160 34.88 0.93 -21.59
N ALA A 161 33.83 1.04 -22.40
CA ALA A 161 33.62 0.48 -23.75
C ALA A 161 33.37 -1.03 -23.90
N SER A 162 32.16 -1.39 -24.34
CA SER A 162 31.95 -2.03 -25.66
C SER A 162 30.46 -2.23 -25.96
N SER A 163 30.13 -1.96 -27.21
CA SER A 163 28.86 -1.98 -27.92
C SER A 163 28.34 -3.39 -28.28
N TYR A 164 27.00 -3.46 -28.40
CA TYR A 164 26.11 -4.44 -29.04
C TYR A 164 25.24 -5.39 -28.17
N PRO A 165 23.95 -5.61 -28.54
CA PRO A 165 22.91 -6.12 -27.66
C PRO A 165 22.59 -7.60 -27.90
N ARG A 166 22.04 -8.33 -26.91
CA ARG A 166 21.20 -9.52 -27.19
C ARG A 166 20.40 -10.06 -26.00
N ARG A 167 19.08 -10.06 -26.23
CA ARG A 167 18.02 -11.10 -26.06
C ARG A 167 17.80 -11.76 -24.69
N HIS A 168 16.50 -11.79 -24.36
CA HIS A 168 15.87 -12.47 -23.25
C HIS A 168 16.23 -13.96 -23.18
N SER A 169 16.21 -14.50 -21.96
CA SER A 169 15.91 -15.92 -21.72
C SER A 169 15.14 -16.06 -20.41
N SER A 170 14.00 -16.73 -20.51
CA SER A 170 13.13 -17.13 -19.42
C SER A 170 13.87 -18.06 -18.45
N ASN A 171 13.70 -17.85 -17.15
CA ASN A 171 14.29 -18.72 -16.14
C ASN A 171 13.32 -19.88 -15.84
N ALA A 172 13.53 -21.00 -16.53
CA ALA A 172 12.91 -22.28 -16.21
C ALA A 172 13.84 -23.06 -15.28
N SER A 173 13.24 -23.59 -14.21
CA SER A 173 13.85 -24.40 -13.17
C SER A 173 14.46 -25.71 -13.68
N VAL A 174 15.66 -26.05 -13.22
CA VAL A 174 16.06 -27.43 -12.88
C VAL A 174 17.26 -27.41 -11.92
N VAL A 175 17.05 -28.03 -10.77
CA VAL A 175 18.09 -28.40 -9.81
C VAL A 175 18.91 -29.57 -10.37
N SER A 176 20.24 -29.53 -10.24
CA SER A 176 21.07 -30.74 -10.25
C SER A 176 22.39 -30.51 -9.52
N PHE A 177 22.72 -31.51 -8.72
CA PHE A 177 23.85 -31.63 -7.81
C PHE A 177 25.10 -32.13 -8.56
N SER A 178 26.28 -31.78 -8.06
CA SER A 178 27.63 -32.33 -8.39
C SER A 178 28.50 -31.51 -9.34
N ALA A 179 29.51 -30.82 -8.79
CA ALA A 179 30.92 -30.90 -9.21
C ALA A 179 31.78 -29.96 -8.34
N ARG A 180 32.76 -30.53 -7.64
CA ARG A 180 33.80 -29.80 -6.89
C ARG A 180 34.79 -29.18 -7.89
N SER A 181 34.95 -27.87 -7.87
CA SER A 181 36.09 -27.15 -8.46
C SER A 181 36.46 -25.94 -7.57
N PRO A 182 37.74 -25.72 -7.22
CA PRO A 182 38.14 -24.63 -6.35
C PRO A 182 38.45 -23.36 -7.17
N SER A 183 37.42 -22.79 -7.78
CA SER A 183 37.50 -21.46 -8.43
C SER A 183 36.12 -20.82 -8.62
N ALA A 184 35.20 -21.10 -7.70
CA ALA A 184 33.93 -20.38 -7.65
C ALA A 184 34.17 -19.02 -6.99
N GLN A 185 34.26 -17.97 -7.81
CA GLN A 185 34.02 -16.59 -7.37
C GLN A 185 32.74 -16.60 -6.54
N SER A 186 32.84 -16.16 -5.28
CA SER A 186 31.68 -15.96 -4.44
C SER A 186 30.72 -15.02 -5.17
N ILE A 187 29.63 -15.56 -5.70
CA ILE A 187 28.46 -14.78 -6.02
C ILE A 187 28.05 -14.18 -4.68
N ARG A 188 28.39 -12.90 -4.47
CA ARG A 188 27.85 -12.14 -3.35
C ARG A 188 26.34 -12.24 -3.50
N PRO A 189 25.59 -12.75 -2.50
CA PRO A 189 24.15 -12.62 -2.55
C PRO A 189 23.88 -11.12 -2.65
N THR A 190 23.35 -10.69 -3.78
CA THR A 190 22.69 -9.39 -3.85
C THR A 190 21.72 -9.41 -2.71
N PHE A 191 21.95 -8.56 -1.71
CA PHE A 191 21.06 -8.38 -0.58
C PHE A 191 19.73 -7.97 -1.21
N ASN A 192 18.82 -8.93 -1.40
CA ASN A 192 17.45 -8.61 -1.79
C ASN A 192 16.98 -7.71 -0.65
N SER A 193 16.87 -6.41 -0.92
CA SER A 193 16.27 -5.48 0.03
C SER A 193 14.90 -6.05 0.32
N ARG A 194 14.73 -6.65 1.50
CA ARG A 194 13.49 -7.30 1.95
C ARG A 194 12.38 -6.28 2.19
N TRP A 195 12.69 -4.99 1.98
CA TRP A 195 11.87 -3.84 2.29
C TRP A 195 11.85 -2.89 1.08
N GLY A 196 10.68 -2.31 0.84
CA GLY A 196 10.39 -1.33 -0.20
C GLY A 196 10.85 0.09 0.14
N ASN A 197 10.21 1.07 -0.47
CA ASN A 197 10.55 2.48 -0.29
C ASN A 197 9.57 3.19 0.66
N PRO A 198 9.97 3.61 1.88
CA PRO A 198 9.10 4.35 2.80
C PRO A 198 8.61 5.71 2.26
N HIS A 199 9.31 6.26 1.25
CA HIS A 199 9.00 7.54 0.59
C HIS A 199 8.47 7.34 -0.84
N ALA A 200 7.83 6.20 -1.11
CA ALA A 200 7.14 5.98 -2.39
C ALA A 200 6.14 7.10 -2.69
N ARG A 201 5.91 7.40 -3.98
CA ARG A 201 5.09 8.56 -4.36
C ARG A 201 3.65 8.29 -3.96
N LEU A 202 2.98 9.31 -3.40
CA LEU A 202 1.55 9.21 -3.07
C LEU A 202 0.70 9.02 -4.33
N TYR A 203 1.11 9.64 -5.44
CA TYR A 203 0.49 9.43 -6.74
C TYR A 203 0.93 8.08 -7.33
N ASP A 204 -0.03 7.19 -7.54
CA ASP A 204 0.19 5.92 -8.26
C ASP A 204 0.30 6.19 -9.77
N GLU A 205 1.32 5.67 -10.45
CA GLU A 205 1.47 5.83 -11.91
C GLU A 205 1.01 4.60 -12.72
N ARG A 206 0.56 3.53 -12.04
CA ARG A 206 0.11 2.29 -12.69
C ARG A 206 -1.15 2.54 -13.55
N GLU A 207 -1.23 1.86 -14.69
CA GLU A 207 -2.30 2.05 -15.69
C GLU A 207 -3.71 1.80 -15.13
N ASN A 208 -3.92 0.65 -14.49
CA ASN A 208 -5.23 0.26 -13.93
C ASN A 208 -5.37 0.70 -12.47
N ARG A 209 -5.13 1.97 -12.17
CA ARG A 209 -5.16 2.48 -10.78
C ARG A 209 -6.48 3.14 -10.40
N THR A 210 -6.84 2.90 -9.16
CA THR A 210 -7.77 3.76 -8.43
C THR A 210 -7.08 5.05 -8.09
N LYS A 211 -7.74 6.17 -8.36
CA LYS A 211 -7.27 7.46 -7.86
C LYS A 211 -7.47 7.49 -6.35
N THR A 212 -6.48 7.98 -5.62
CA THR A 212 -6.56 8.13 -4.16
C THR A 212 -6.28 9.57 -3.79
N GLN A 213 -7.13 10.15 -2.96
CA GLN A 213 -6.96 11.51 -2.47
C GLN A 213 -7.17 11.58 -0.96
N VAL A 214 -6.30 12.33 -0.30
CA VAL A 214 -6.37 12.58 1.14
C VAL A 214 -6.56 14.07 1.34
N SER A 215 -7.51 14.44 2.17
CA SER A 215 -7.71 15.83 2.61
C SER A 215 -7.49 15.94 4.11
N GLN A 216 -6.81 17.00 4.54
CA GLN A 216 -6.72 17.35 5.94
C GLN A 216 -8.03 18.02 6.34
N GLY A 217 -8.72 17.46 7.34
CA GLY A 217 -9.91 18.10 7.90
C GLY A 217 -9.48 19.38 8.61
N VAL A 218 -9.81 20.54 8.05
CA VAL A 218 -9.82 21.81 8.78
C VAL A 218 -11.15 21.82 9.54
N LEU A 219 -11.08 21.66 10.86
CA LEU A 219 -12.15 22.11 11.73
C LEU A 219 -11.97 23.62 11.84
N ASP A 220 -12.81 24.38 11.14
CA ASP A 220 -12.97 25.82 11.38
C ASP A 220 -13.54 26.05 12.79
#